data_AF-A0A7J7HKX1-F1
#
_entry.id   AF-A0A7J7HKX1-F1
#
_cell.length_a   1.000
_cell.length_b   1.000
_cell.length_c   1.000
_cell.angle_alpha   90.00
_cell.angle_beta   90.00
_cell.angle_gamma   90.00
#
_symmetry.space_group_name_H-M   'P 1'
#
loop_
_entity.id
_entity.type
_entity.pdbx_description
1 polymer ?
#
loop_
_entity_poly.entity_id
_entity_poly.type
_entity_poly.pdbx_seq_one_letter_code
_entity_poly.pdbx_strand_id
1 'polypeptide(L)'
;MSKQIRYKHDAPLVLRGISCTFEGGHKIDIVGRTGSGKTTLIGALFRLVEPVGGKIVVDRIDISTLGLHDLRSHFGIIPQDPTLFNGTVRYNLDPFSQHTDHEIWEALGKCQLREAVVEKEDGLDSLGEKPKF
;
A
#
# COMPACT_ATOMS: atom_id res chain seq x y z
N MET A 1 -12.62 7.66 -17.77
CA MET A 1 -12.98 9.00 -17.24
C MET A 1 -11.72 9.63 -16.71
N SER A 2 -11.49 10.90 -17.06
CA SER A 2 -10.21 11.61 -16.96
C SER A 2 -9.97 12.13 -15.53
N LYS A 3 -8.84 11.76 -14.91
CA LYS A 3 -8.49 12.11 -13.52
C LYS A 3 -7.60 13.34 -13.42
N GLN A 4 -7.95 14.29 -12.58
CA GLN A 4 -7.15 15.49 -12.32
C GLN A 4 -6.75 15.55 -10.84
N ILE A 5 -5.46 15.67 -10.53
CA ILE A 5 -4.94 15.68 -9.15
C ILE A 5 -3.91 16.79 -8.97
N ARG A 6 -4.03 17.52 -7.87
CA ARG A 6 -3.06 18.50 -7.34
C ARG A 6 -2.96 18.34 -5.82
N TYR A 7 -1.80 18.61 -5.25
CA TYR A 7 -1.57 18.48 -3.80
C TYR A 7 -2.07 19.67 -2.98
N LYS A 8 -2.16 20.84 -3.60
CA LYS A 8 -2.67 22.08 -2.99
C LYS A 8 -3.54 22.80 -3.99
N HIS A 9 -4.47 23.62 -3.51
CA HIS A 9 -5.37 24.39 -4.37
C HIS A 9 -4.58 25.21 -5.41
N ASP A 10 -3.53 25.89 -4.99
CA ASP A 10 -2.77 26.79 -5.88
C ASP A 10 -1.60 26.10 -6.58
N ALA A 11 -1.47 24.78 -6.43
CA ALA A 11 -0.43 24.00 -7.10
C ALA A 11 -0.90 23.52 -8.49
N PRO A 12 0.03 23.38 -9.45
CA PRO A 12 -0.30 22.84 -10.76
C PRO A 12 -0.81 21.39 -10.66
N LEU A 13 -1.64 21.00 -11.63
CA LEU A 13 -2.07 19.61 -11.79
C LEU A 13 -0.87 18.70 -12.08
N VAL A 14 -0.73 17.67 -11.25
CA VAL A 14 0.25 16.59 -11.41
C VAL A 14 -0.28 15.54 -12.37
N LEU A 15 -1.51 15.07 -12.16
CA LEU A 15 -2.21 14.20 -13.11
C LEU A 15 -3.23 15.01 -13.88
N ARG A 16 -3.21 14.91 -15.21
CA ARG A 16 -3.97 15.77 -16.14
C ARG A 16 -4.87 14.95 -17.05
N GLY A 17 -5.95 14.46 -16.49
CA GLY A 17 -7.00 13.79 -17.24
C GLY A 17 -6.71 12.33 -17.61
N ILE A 18 -6.03 11.57 -16.75
CA ILE A 18 -5.70 10.16 -17.00
C ILE A 18 -6.97 9.31 -17.05
N SER A 19 -7.15 8.52 -18.11
CA SER A 19 -8.18 7.48 -18.22
C SER A 19 -7.53 6.13 -18.47
N CYS A 20 -7.81 5.16 -17.61
CA CYS A 20 -7.37 3.78 -17.74
C CYS A 20 -8.36 2.86 -17.02
N THR A 21 -8.38 1.60 -17.45
CA THR A 21 -9.15 0.51 -16.83
C THR A 21 -8.18 -0.64 -16.58
N PHE A 22 -8.27 -1.24 -15.40
CA PHE A 22 -7.48 -2.41 -15.02
C PHE A 22 -8.46 -3.52 -14.66
N GLU A 23 -8.46 -4.61 -15.43
CA GLU A 23 -9.30 -5.76 -15.13
C GLU A 23 -8.64 -6.61 -14.04
N GLY A 24 -9.46 -7.22 -13.18
CA GLY A 24 -8.99 -8.09 -12.09
C GLY A 24 -8.11 -9.25 -12.59
N GLY A 25 -7.12 -9.62 -11.78
CA GLY A 25 -6.18 -10.70 -12.11
C GLY A 25 -4.98 -10.28 -12.98
N HIS A 26 -4.98 -9.06 -13.52
CA HIS A 26 -3.82 -8.57 -14.27
C HIS A 26 -2.73 -7.99 -13.38
N LYS A 27 -1.47 -8.22 -13.79
CA LYS A 27 -0.30 -7.49 -13.30
C LYS A 27 -0.05 -6.31 -14.23
N ILE A 28 -0.05 -5.10 -13.68
CA ILE A 28 0.10 -3.86 -14.44
C ILE A 28 1.32 -3.08 -13.96
N ASP A 29 2.20 -2.74 -14.89
CA ASP A 29 3.36 -1.90 -14.62
C ASP A 29 3.10 -0.45 -15.06
N ILE A 30 3.31 0.49 -14.15
CA ILE A 30 3.20 1.93 -14.42
C ILE A 30 4.62 2.50 -14.61
N VAL A 31 4.99 2.78 -15.84
CA VAL A 31 6.34 3.27 -16.19
C VAL A 31 6.36 4.77 -16.50
N GLY A 32 7.51 5.41 -16.29
CA GLY A 32 7.73 6.82 -16.61
C GLY A 32 8.87 7.45 -15.81
N ARG A 33 9.37 8.61 -16.25
CA ARG A 33 10.45 9.35 -15.57
C ARG A 33 10.09 9.70 -14.12
N THR A 34 11.09 9.98 -13.28
CA THR A 34 10.86 10.55 -11.94
C THR A 34 10.05 11.84 -12.06
N GLY A 35 9.08 12.04 -11.16
CA GLY A 35 8.16 13.17 -11.20
C GLY A 35 6.98 13.05 -12.16
N SER A 36 6.86 11.96 -12.93
CA SER A 36 5.74 11.76 -13.88
C SER A 36 4.37 11.51 -13.22
N GLY A 37 4.29 11.47 -11.89
CA GLY A 37 3.04 11.29 -11.15
C GLY A 37 2.66 9.84 -10.82
N LYS A 38 3.56 8.85 -10.99
CA LYS A 38 3.30 7.44 -10.63
C LYS A 38 2.84 7.26 -9.18
N THR A 39 3.62 7.80 -8.24
CA THR A 39 3.28 7.81 -6.81
C THR A 39 2.01 8.59 -6.53
N THR A 40 1.72 9.63 -7.32
CA THR A 40 0.46 10.39 -7.20
C THR A 40 -0.75 9.58 -7.67
N LEU A 41 -0.60 8.74 -8.70
CA LEU A 41 -1.64 7.82 -9.14
C LEU A 41 -1.94 6.78 -8.06
N ILE A 42 -0.90 6.19 -7.46
CA ILE A 42 -1.05 5.26 -6.33
C ILE A 42 -1.70 5.98 -5.15
N GLY A 43 -1.24 7.17 -4.79
CA GLY A 43 -1.82 7.97 -3.70
C GLY A 43 -3.30 8.28 -3.90
N ALA A 44 -3.74 8.48 -5.14
CA ALA A 44 -5.16 8.68 -5.44
C ALA A 44 -5.99 7.40 -5.29
N LEU A 45 -5.46 6.23 -5.64
CA LEU A 45 -6.14 4.94 -5.44
C LEU A 45 -6.41 4.68 -3.95
N PHE A 46 -5.44 5.00 -3.08
CA PHE A 46 -5.57 4.90 -1.62
C PHE A 46 -6.28 6.10 -0.96
N ARG A 47 -6.73 7.08 -1.76
CA ARG A 47 -7.27 8.37 -1.31
C ARG A 47 -6.39 9.04 -0.24
N LEU A 48 -5.07 9.03 -0.46
CA LEU A 48 -4.10 9.86 0.26
C LEU A 48 -4.12 11.30 -0.28
N VAL A 49 -4.52 11.46 -1.54
CA VAL A 49 -4.80 12.75 -2.18
C VAL A 49 -6.11 12.60 -2.94
N GLU A 50 -7.07 13.47 -2.66
CA GLU A 50 -8.37 13.44 -3.33
C GLU A 50 -8.26 13.98 -4.77
N PRO A 51 -8.88 13.32 -5.76
CA PRO A 51 -9.01 13.86 -7.11
C PRO A 51 -9.79 15.19 -7.09
N VAL A 52 -9.31 16.19 -7.82
CA VAL A 52 -10.05 17.45 -8.02
C VAL A 52 -11.04 17.38 -9.18
N GLY A 53 -11.00 16.30 -9.96
CA GLY A 53 -11.93 16.05 -11.05
C GLY A 53 -11.82 14.62 -11.57
N GLY A 54 -12.95 14.10 -12.07
CA GLY A 54 -13.10 12.70 -12.47
C GLY A 54 -13.49 11.80 -11.30
N LYS A 55 -13.45 10.49 -11.51
CA LYS A 55 -13.75 9.49 -10.49
C LYS A 55 -12.85 8.26 -10.61
N ILE A 56 -12.71 7.54 -9.51
CA ILE A 56 -12.03 6.25 -9.46
C ILE A 56 -13.07 5.21 -9.05
N VAL A 57 -13.22 4.18 -9.87
CA VAL A 57 -14.22 3.14 -9.66
C VAL A 57 -13.50 1.82 -9.48
N VAL A 58 -13.82 1.11 -8.40
CA VAL A 58 -13.30 -0.22 -8.05
C VAL A 58 -14.51 -1.12 -7.83
N ASP A 59 -14.56 -2.27 -8.51
CA ASP A 59 -15.70 -3.19 -8.45
C ASP A 59 -17.07 -2.52 -8.66
N ARG A 60 -17.12 -1.57 -9.60
CA ARG A 60 -18.30 -0.76 -9.96
C ARG A 60 -18.73 0.26 -8.90
N ILE A 61 -17.96 0.42 -7.82
CA ILE A 61 -18.21 1.38 -6.75
C ILE A 61 -17.28 2.58 -6.92
N ASP A 62 -17.83 3.80 -6.87
CA ASP A 62 -17.01 5.01 -6.79
C ASP A 62 -16.36 5.11 -5.41
N ILE A 63 -15.03 5.02 -5.34
CA ILE A 63 -14.33 4.95 -4.05
C ILE A 63 -14.44 6.24 -3.23
N SER A 64 -14.87 7.35 -3.82
CA SER A 64 -15.12 8.60 -3.10
C SER A 64 -16.33 8.52 -2.16
N THR A 65 -17.23 7.56 -2.38
CA THR A 65 -18.42 7.34 -1.55
C THR A 65 -18.16 6.42 -0.35
N LEU A 66 -17.00 5.75 -0.31
CA LEU A 66 -16.63 4.82 0.75
C LEU A 66 -15.93 5.54 1.92
N GLY A 67 -16.05 4.97 3.13
CA GLY A 67 -15.18 5.32 4.24
C GLY A 67 -13.71 4.96 3.94
N LEU A 68 -12.76 5.74 4.45
CA LEU A 68 -11.33 5.48 4.20
C LEU A 68 -10.87 4.14 4.77
N HIS A 69 -11.42 3.72 5.91
CA HIS A 69 -11.11 2.43 6.52
C HIS A 69 -11.57 1.28 5.62
N ASP A 70 -12.86 1.30 5.22
CA ASP A 70 -13.45 0.30 4.33
C ASP A 70 -12.73 0.21 2.99
N LEU A 71 -12.36 1.35 2.39
CA LEU A 71 -11.59 1.33 1.15
C LEU A 71 -10.22 0.66 1.35
N ARG A 72 -9.49 1.08 2.38
CA ARG A 72 -8.09 0.68 2.58
C ARG A 72 -7.95 -0.76 3.09
N SER A 73 -8.96 -1.32 3.74
CA SER A 73 -8.96 -2.74 4.14
C SER A 73 -8.96 -3.71 2.95
N HIS A 74 -9.37 -3.25 1.76
CA HIS A 74 -9.39 -4.04 0.53
C HIS A 74 -8.14 -3.83 -0.34
N PHE A 75 -7.18 -3.01 0.11
CA PHE A 75 -5.98 -2.66 -0.64
C PHE A 75 -4.71 -2.99 0.15
N GLY A 76 -3.79 -3.73 -0.46
CA GLY A 76 -2.42 -3.91 0.05
C GLY A 76 -1.46 -2.92 -0.61
N ILE A 77 -0.51 -2.37 0.18
CA ILE A 77 0.58 -1.53 -0.34
C ILE A 77 1.92 -2.03 0.19
N ILE A 78 2.91 -2.11 -0.70
CA ILE A 78 4.32 -2.28 -0.34
C ILE A 78 5.00 -0.94 -0.64
N PRO A 79 5.35 -0.14 0.37
CA PRO A 79 6.00 1.15 0.16
C PRO A 79 7.42 0.96 -0.41
N GLN A 80 7.95 2.00 -1.06
CA GLN A 80 9.35 1.98 -1.53
C GLN A 80 10.35 1.88 -0.38
N ASP A 81 10.02 2.48 0.77
CA ASP A 81 10.79 2.40 2.00
C ASP A 81 9.88 1.87 3.12
N PRO A 82 10.06 0.61 3.58
CA PRO A 82 9.22 0.02 4.60
C PRO A 82 9.51 0.65 5.97
N THR A 83 8.46 1.14 6.63
CA THR A 83 8.57 1.59 8.02
C THR A 83 8.42 0.39 8.95
N LEU A 84 9.48 0.11 9.73
CA LEU A 84 9.40 -0.81 10.86
C LEU A 84 9.11 -0.05 12.14
N PHE A 85 8.16 -0.55 12.91
CA PHE A 85 7.81 -0.04 14.23
C PHE A 85 8.66 -0.73 15.30
N ASN A 86 8.91 -0.02 16.40
CA ASN A 86 9.49 -0.64 17.59
C ASN A 86 8.53 -1.73 18.09
N GLY A 87 9.02 -2.95 18.20
CA GLY A 87 8.23 -4.11 18.60
C GLY A 87 8.82 -5.39 18.07
N THR A 88 8.07 -6.47 18.20
CA THR A 88 8.48 -7.78 17.71
C THR A 88 8.29 -7.92 16.20
N VAL A 89 8.87 -8.97 15.61
CA VAL A 89 8.55 -9.37 14.23
C VAL A 89 7.04 -9.58 14.08
N ARG A 90 6.40 -10.28 15.03
CA ARG A 90 4.96 -10.48 15.09
C ARG A 90 4.19 -9.17 15.05
N TYR A 91 4.55 -8.19 15.88
CA TYR A 91 3.87 -6.89 15.91
C TYR A 91 3.97 -6.14 14.58
N ASN A 92 5.11 -6.25 13.89
CA ASN A 92 5.28 -5.61 12.57
C ASN A 92 4.50 -6.33 11.46
N LEU A 93 4.20 -7.62 11.61
CA LEU A 93 3.41 -8.41 10.64
C LEU A 93 1.90 -8.33 10.91
N ASP A 94 1.51 -8.37 12.19
CA ASP A 94 0.13 -8.38 12.66
C ASP A 94 -0.03 -7.51 13.92
N PRO A 95 -0.05 -6.17 13.75
CA PRO A 95 -0.15 -5.23 14.86
C PRO A 95 -1.49 -5.30 15.61
N PHE A 96 -2.50 -5.94 15.02
CA PHE A 96 -3.84 -6.07 15.59
C PHE A 96 -4.14 -7.46 16.15
N SER A 97 -3.17 -8.39 16.10
CA SER A 97 -3.32 -9.77 16.59
C SER A 97 -4.54 -10.48 15.99
N GLN A 98 -4.75 -10.31 14.68
CA GLN A 98 -5.88 -10.89 13.94
C GLN A 98 -5.53 -12.25 13.30
N HIS A 99 -4.26 -12.66 13.34
CA HIS A 99 -3.76 -13.85 12.68
C HIS A 99 -3.09 -14.82 13.66
N THR A 100 -3.26 -16.11 13.37
CA THR A 100 -2.62 -17.20 14.09
C THR A 100 -1.14 -17.33 13.70
N ASP A 101 -0.33 -17.94 14.57
CA ASP A 101 1.08 -18.25 14.27
C ASP A 101 1.23 -19.03 12.96
N HIS A 102 0.32 -19.96 12.69
CA HIS A 102 0.34 -20.72 11.45
C HIS A 102 0.21 -19.82 10.22
N GLU A 103 -0.74 -18.89 10.22
CA GLU A 103 -0.94 -17.94 9.11
C GLU A 103 0.26 -17.00 8.93
N ILE A 104 0.83 -16.52 10.04
CA ILE A 104 2.02 -15.66 10.02
C ILE A 104 3.22 -16.43 9.43
N TRP A 105 3.46 -17.67 9.86
CA TRP A 105 4.55 -18.50 9.33
C TRP A 105 4.33 -18.91 7.87
N GLU A 106 3.09 -19.10 7.45
CA GLU A 106 2.75 -19.35 6.05
C GLU A 106 3.07 -18.13 5.18
N ALA A 107 2.71 -16.92 5.65
CA ALA A 107 3.05 -15.67 4.96
C ALA A 107 4.58 -15.47 4.87
N LEU A 108 5.31 -15.68 5.96
CA LEU A 108 6.78 -15.62 5.96
C LEU A 108 7.40 -16.63 4.99
N GLY A 109 6.84 -17.84 4.90
CA GLY A 109 7.28 -18.84 3.92
C GLY A 109 7.07 -18.39 2.47
N LYS A 110 5.92 -17.82 2.15
CA LYS A 110 5.63 -17.25 0.82
C LYS A 110 6.58 -16.11 0.45
N CYS A 111 7.07 -15.38 1.44
CA CYS A 111 8.02 -14.28 1.29
C CYS A 111 9.50 -14.71 1.39
N GLN A 112 9.80 -15.99 1.59
CA GLN A 112 11.18 -16.50 1.78
C GLN A 112 11.89 -15.85 2.98
N LEU A 113 11.14 -15.50 4.02
CA LEU A 113 11.65 -14.88 5.25
C LEU A 113 11.59 -15.81 6.45
N ARG A 114 11.07 -17.03 6.29
CA ARG A 114 10.86 -17.98 7.39
C ARG A 114 12.17 -18.30 8.11
N GLU A 115 13.21 -18.69 7.36
CA GLU A 115 14.50 -19.09 7.89
C GLU A 115 15.16 -17.93 8.66
N ALA A 116 15.15 -16.72 8.08
CA ALA A 116 15.71 -15.52 8.70
C ALA A 116 15.05 -15.15 10.04
N VAL A 117 13.76 -15.47 10.21
CA VAL A 117 13.06 -15.25 11.49
C VAL A 117 13.33 -16.38 12.47
N VAL A 118 13.41 -17.64 12.01
CA VAL A 118 13.74 -18.80 12.87
C VAL A 118 15.15 -18.69 13.48
N GLU A 119 16.10 -18.11 12.75
CA GLU A 119 17.47 -17.90 13.23
C GLU A 119 17.60 -16.85 14.34
N LYS A 120 16.59 -15.99 14.53
CA LYS A 120 16.58 -15.00 15.62
C LYS A 120 16.27 -15.66 16.95
N GLU A 121 16.98 -15.23 17.99
CA GLU A 121 16.60 -15.51 19.38
C GLU A 121 15.17 -14.98 19.60
N ASP A 122 14.25 -15.84 20.05
CA ASP A 122 12.80 -15.61 20.22
C ASP A 122 11.93 -15.57 18.94
N GLY A 123 12.47 -15.86 17.75
CA GLY A 123 11.64 -16.10 16.55
C GLY A 123 10.68 -14.95 16.20
N LEU A 124 9.37 -15.20 16.18
CA LEU A 124 8.35 -14.16 15.94
C LEU A 124 8.32 -13.08 17.03
N ASP A 125 8.72 -13.41 18.24
CA ASP A 125 8.71 -12.50 19.38
C ASP A 125 10.06 -11.79 19.55
N SER A 126 11.02 -12.05 18.67
CA SER A 126 12.27 -11.29 18.56
C SER A 126 12.01 -9.83 18.22
N LEU A 127 12.80 -8.92 18.81
CA LEU A 127 12.71 -7.50 18.52
C LEU A 127 13.14 -7.22 17.06
N GLY A 128 12.30 -6.48 16.34
CA GLY A 128 12.64 -5.95 15.03
C GLY A 128 13.76 -4.93 15.15
N GLU A 129 14.88 -5.15 14.48
CA GLU A 129 15.94 -4.15 14.40
C GLU A 129 15.48 -3.03 13.47
N LYS A 130 15.49 -1.78 13.96
CA LYS A 130 15.42 -0.62 13.06
C LYS A 130 16.66 -0.60 12.18
N PRO A 131 16.55 -0.22 10.89
CA PRO A 131 17.71 0.19 10.14
C PRO A 131 18.43 1.28 10.94
N LYS A 132 19.71 1.05 11.28
CA LYS A 132 20.55 2.11 11.83
C LYS A 132 20.77 3.13 10.72
N PHE A 133 20.06 4.26 10.79
CA PHE A 133 20.39 5.43 10.00
C PHE A 133 21.67 6.08 10.54
#